data_AF-A0A434L908-F1
#
_entry.id   AF-A0A434L908-F1
#
_cell.length_a   1.000
_cell.length_b   1.000
_cell.length_c   1.000
_cell.angle_alpha   90.00
_cell.angle_beta   90.00
_cell.angle_gamma   90.00
#
_symmetry.space_group_name_H-M   'P 1'
#
loop_
_entity.id
_entity.type
_entity.pdbx_description
1 polymer ?
#
loop_
_entity_poly.entity_id
_entity_poly.type
_entity_poly.pdbx_seq_one_letter_code
_entity_poly.pdbx_strand_id
1 'polypeptide(L)'
;EADHLFRILKQLKEQGKTIVLITHKLREIMAITDTVSVMRQGTMVATRETRKTTVEELAELMVGRRVLLRVEKGEAEAGGVKLAVKNLTVKDSRGVTMVDDISFDVRAGEIVGIAGVAGNGQSEMLEAISGIRRAVSGSVMLDGKPIDLTGAADPGELRDRG
;
A
#
# COMPACT_ATOMS: atom_id res chain seq x y z
N GLU A 1 3.92 -6.15 -14.92
CA GLU A 1 5.35 -6.42 -14.63
C GLU A 1 5.59 -7.89 -14.26
N ALA A 2 4.89 -8.43 -13.25
CA ALA A 2 5.02 -9.83 -12.83
C ALA A 2 4.81 -10.86 -13.97
N ASP A 3 3.92 -10.60 -14.93
CA ASP A 3 3.64 -11.54 -16.03
C ASP A 3 4.84 -11.77 -16.97
N HIS A 4 5.75 -10.80 -17.07
CA HIS A 4 6.98 -10.97 -17.84
C HIS A 4 7.97 -11.87 -17.08
N LEU A 5 8.17 -11.60 -15.79
CA LEU A 5 8.96 -12.46 -14.91
C LEU A 5 8.45 -13.90 -14.94
N PHE A 6 7.14 -14.11 -14.88
CA PHE A 6 6.55 -15.44 -14.91
C PHE A 6 6.81 -16.21 -16.20
N ARG A 7 6.85 -15.53 -17.34
CA ARG A 7 7.22 -16.15 -18.61
C ARG A 7 8.67 -16.63 -18.61
N ILE A 8 9.59 -15.80 -18.11
CA ILE A 8 11.02 -16.15 -18.02
C ILE A 8 11.22 -17.36 -17.08
N LEU A 9 10.58 -17.34 -15.91
CA LEU A 9 10.70 -18.43 -14.94
C LEU A 9 10.14 -19.76 -15.50
N LYS A 10 9.05 -19.72 -16.29
CA LYS A 10 8.53 -20.92 -16.98
C LYS A 10 9.52 -21.47 -18.01
N GLN A 11 10.13 -20.62 -18.83
CA GLN A 11 11.13 -21.05 -19.81
C GLN A 11 12.36 -21.68 -19.14
N LEU A 12 12.84 -21.11 -18.03
CA LEU A 12 13.95 -21.68 -17.27
C LEU A 12 13.59 -23.06 -16.72
N LYS A 13 12.37 -23.24 -16.23
CA LYS A 13 11.86 -24.56 -15.79
C LYS A 13 11.82 -25.57 -16.94
N GLU A 14 11.33 -25.18 -18.12
CA GLU A 14 11.29 -26.04 -19.31
C GLU A 14 12.69 -26.48 -19.77
N GLN A 15 13.71 -25.68 -19.49
CA GLN A 15 15.13 -26.03 -19.69
C GLN A 15 15.71 -26.93 -18.59
N GLY A 16 14.88 -27.44 -17.68
CA GLY A 16 15.30 -28.32 -16.59
C GLY A 16 15.98 -27.60 -15.41
N LYS A 17 15.82 -26.27 -15.28
CA LYS A 17 16.37 -25.52 -14.14
C LYS A 17 15.44 -25.61 -12.94
N THR A 18 16.02 -25.81 -11.75
CA THR A 18 15.30 -25.66 -10.48
C THR A 18 15.31 -24.20 -10.04
N ILE A 19 14.16 -23.70 -9.60
CA ILE A 19 13.96 -22.30 -9.21
C ILE A 19 13.47 -22.27 -7.78
N VAL A 20 14.14 -21.48 -6.94
CA VAL A 20 13.68 -21.17 -5.58
C VAL A 20 13.19 -19.73 -5.58
N LEU A 21 11.88 -19.54 -5.38
CA LEU A 21 11.24 -18.24 -5.32
C LEU A 21 10.91 -17.89 -3.87
N ILE A 22 11.42 -16.75 -3.40
CA ILE A 22 11.10 -16.20 -2.08
C ILE A 22 10.14 -15.02 -2.28
N THR A 23 8.87 -15.20 -1.91
CA THR A 23 7.85 -14.16 -2.00
C THR A 23 6.79 -14.37 -0.92
N HIS A 24 6.15 -13.29 -0.49
CA HIS A 24 4.97 -13.33 0.38
C HIS A 24 3.67 -13.05 -0.41
N LYS A 25 3.77 -12.84 -1.73
CA LYS A 25 2.62 -12.54 -2.57
C LYS A 25 1.96 -13.85 -3.02
N LEU A 26 0.85 -14.17 -2.37
CA LEU A 26 0.11 -15.42 -2.58
C LEU A 26 -0.30 -15.64 -4.05
N ARG A 27 -0.67 -14.58 -4.78
CA ARG A 27 -1.00 -14.70 -6.22
C ARG A 27 0.18 -15.20 -7.05
N GLU A 28 1.40 -14.75 -6.74
CA GLU A 28 2.60 -15.18 -7.46
C GLU A 28 2.90 -16.65 -7.14
N ILE A 29 2.81 -17.04 -5.87
CA ILE A 29 3.00 -18.43 -5.40
C ILE A 29 2.06 -19.37 -6.18
N MET A 30 0.77 -19.08 -6.17
CA MET A 30 -0.25 -19.93 -6.81
C MET A 30 -0.08 -20.03 -8.33
N ALA A 31 0.53 -19.02 -8.96
CA ALA A 31 0.65 -18.94 -10.42
C ALA A 31 1.86 -19.70 -11.00
N ILE A 32 2.95 -19.84 -10.23
CA ILE A 32 4.23 -20.32 -10.80
C ILE A 32 4.95 -21.43 -10.05
N THR A 33 4.56 -21.71 -8.81
CA THR A 33 5.26 -22.72 -8.00
C THR A 33 4.63 -24.10 -8.13
N ASP A 34 5.45 -25.15 -8.07
CA ASP A 34 4.96 -26.54 -7.94
C ASP A 34 4.74 -26.92 -6.48
N THR A 35 5.63 -26.43 -5.62
CA THR A 35 5.66 -26.67 -4.18
C THR A 35 5.90 -25.33 -3.47
N VAL A 36 5.21 -25.12 -2.36
CA VAL A 36 5.38 -23.97 -1.47
C VAL A 36 5.73 -24.45 -0.07
N SER A 37 6.72 -23.81 0.52
CA SER A 37 7.16 -24.06 1.88
C SER A 37 7.01 -22.78 2.69
N VAL A 38 6.31 -22.84 3.82
CA VAL A 38 5.99 -21.68 4.65
C VAL A 38 6.89 -21.68 5.88
N MET A 39 7.57 -20.56 6.11
CA MET A 39 8.39 -20.32 7.29
C MET A 39 7.70 -19.32 8.22
N ARG A 40 7.67 -19.60 9.52
CA ARG A 40 7.15 -18.69 10.55
C ARG A 40 8.05 -18.77 11.78
N GLN A 41 8.41 -17.62 12.34
CA GLN A 41 9.30 -17.52 13.52
C GLN A 41 10.62 -18.31 13.36
N GLY A 42 11.21 -18.26 12.16
CA GLY A 42 12.48 -18.95 11.86
C GLY A 42 12.37 -20.46 11.66
N THR A 43 11.15 -21.03 11.64
CA THR A 43 10.93 -22.47 11.49
C THR A 43 10.02 -22.79 10.31
N MET A 44 10.26 -23.94 9.66
CA MET A 44 9.42 -24.43 8.57
C MET A 44 8.15 -25.04 9.15
N VAL A 45 7.01 -24.35 8.97
CA VAL A 45 5.73 -24.76 9.55
C VAL A 45 4.93 -25.68 8.64
N ALA A 46 5.15 -25.60 7.32
CA ALA A 46 4.49 -26.46 6.35
C ALA A 46 5.22 -26.50 5.01
N THR A 47 5.04 -27.61 4.30
CA THR A 47 5.32 -27.73 2.87
C THR A 47 4.06 -28.30 2.21
N ARG A 48 3.68 -27.73 1.06
CA ARG A 48 2.48 -28.11 0.29
C ARG A 48 2.81 -28.17 -1.20
N GLU A 49 2.17 -29.09 -1.90
CA GLU A 49 2.04 -28.97 -3.35
C GLU A 49 1.13 -27.79 -3.66
N THR A 50 1.58 -26.85 -4.48
CA THR A 50 0.86 -25.60 -4.76
C THR A 50 -0.53 -25.85 -5.36
N ARG A 51 -0.69 -26.94 -6.14
CA ARG A 51 -1.97 -27.32 -6.74
C ARG A 51 -2.98 -27.92 -5.73
N LYS A 52 -2.54 -28.28 -4.53
CA LYS A 52 -3.36 -28.93 -3.48
C LYS A 52 -3.64 -28.00 -2.29
N THR A 53 -3.26 -26.73 -2.36
CA THR A 53 -3.46 -25.73 -1.31
C THR A 53 -4.29 -24.56 -1.83
N THR A 54 -4.75 -23.69 -0.95
CA THR A 54 -5.44 -22.44 -1.32
C THR A 54 -4.71 -21.20 -0.83
N VAL A 55 -5.12 -20.03 -1.31
CA VAL A 55 -4.61 -18.73 -0.85
C VAL A 55 -4.89 -18.54 0.64
N GLU A 56 -6.08 -18.94 1.07
CA GLU A 56 -6.54 -18.87 2.46
C GLU A 56 -5.65 -19.74 3.36
N GLU A 57 -5.44 -21.02 3.02
CA GLU A 57 -4.60 -21.94 3.81
C GLU A 57 -3.17 -21.40 3.95
N LEU A 58 -2.56 -20.93 2.85
CA LEU A 58 -1.21 -20.37 2.88
C LEU A 58 -1.15 -19.09 3.72
N ALA A 59 -2.16 -18.22 3.64
CA ALA A 59 -2.24 -17.03 4.48
C ALA A 59 -2.32 -17.39 5.97
N GLU A 60 -3.13 -18.40 6.33
CA GLU A 60 -3.22 -18.90 7.70
C GLU A 60 -1.91 -19.50 8.19
N LEU A 61 -1.21 -20.27 7.36
CA LEU A 61 0.11 -20.82 7.70
C LEU A 61 1.14 -19.71 7.94
N MET A 62 1.14 -18.66 7.10
CA MET A 62 2.04 -17.51 7.20
C MET A 62 1.78 -16.67 8.46
N VAL A 63 0.51 -16.39 8.78
CA VAL A 63 0.13 -15.49 9.90
C VAL A 63 -0.05 -16.25 11.22
N GLY A 64 -0.39 -17.54 11.17
CA GLY A 64 -0.63 -18.40 12.33
C GLY A 64 -2.01 -18.28 12.98
N ARG A 65 -2.97 -17.65 12.30
CA ARG A 65 -4.37 -17.52 12.74
C ARG A 65 -5.30 -17.53 11.52
N ARG A 66 -6.58 -17.82 11.74
CA ARG A 66 -7.60 -17.75 10.68
C ARG A 66 -7.64 -16.35 10.06
N VAL A 67 -7.69 -16.30 8.73
CA VAL A 67 -7.72 -15.04 7.97
C VAL A 67 -9.05 -14.95 7.23
N LEU A 68 -9.88 -13.98 7.61
CA LEU A 68 -11.06 -13.61 6.82
C LEU A 68 -10.62 -12.68 5.70
N LEU A 69 -10.56 -13.19 4.47
CA LEU A 69 -10.18 -12.37 3.30
C LEU A 69 -11.26 -11.36 2.89
N ARG A 70 -12.50 -11.57 3.35
CA ARG A 70 -13.61 -10.64 3.18
C ARG A 70 -14.11 -10.20 4.55
N VAL A 71 -14.18 -8.89 4.73
CA VAL A 71 -14.78 -8.28 5.92
C VAL A 71 -16.16 -7.77 5.50
N GLU A 72 -17.20 -8.34 6.08
CA GLU A 72 -18.55 -7.75 6.00
C GLU A 72 -18.57 -6.51 6.88
N LYS A 73 -18.72 -5.33 6.27
CA LYS A 73 -18.87 -4.06 6.98
C LYS A 73 -20.32 -3.60 6.84
N GLY A 74 -20.92 -3.15 7.94
CA GLY A 74 -22.20 -2.45 7.91
C GLY A 74 -22.11 -1.09 7.22
N GLU A 75 -23.24 -0.41 7.08
CA GLU A 75 -23.27 0.97 6.57
C GLU A 75 -22.44 1.89 7.49
N ALA A 76 -21.58 2.71 6.89
CA ALA A 76 -20.72 3.63 7.62
C ALA A 76 -21.47 4.95 7.86
N GLU A 77 -21.54 5.41 9.11
CA GLU A 77 -22.00 6.76 9.44
C GLU A 77 -20.80 7.73 9.37
N ALA A 78 -20.66 8.41 8.23
CA ALA A 78 -19.58 9.37 8.05
C ALA A 78 -19.84 10.64 8.89
N GLY A 79 -18.92 10.98 9.79
CA GLY A 79 -19.01 12.20 10.59
C GLY A 79 -18.61 13.47 9.82
N GLY A 80 -18.27 14.51 10.57
CA GLY A 80 -17.78 15.78 10.00
C GLY A 80 -16.45 15.62 9.25
N VAL A 81 -16.14 16.56 8.35
CA VAL A 81 -14.85 16.60 7.65
C VAL A 81 -13.72 16.83 8.66
N LYS A 82 -12.71 15.96 8.62
CA LYS A 82 -11.53 15.98 9.49
C LYS A 82 -10.29 16.44 8.75
N LEU A 83 -10.10 15.99 7.52
CA LEU A 83 -9.08 16.48 6.62
C LEU A 83 -9.75 17.11 5.40
N ALA A 84 -9.37 18.32 5.03
CA ALA A 84 -9.80 18.96 3.79
C ALA A 84 -8.57 19.38 2.99
N VAL A 85 -8.44 18.88 1.77
CA VAL A 85 -7.37 19.22 0.83
C VAL A 85 -7.99 19.96 -0.34
N LYS A 86 -7.47 21.14 -0.67
CA LYS A 86 -7.96 21.96 -1.78
C LYS A 86 -6.84 22.42 -2.69
N ASN A 87 -7.00 22.16 -3.98
CA ASN A 87 -6.15 22.63 -5.07
C ASN A 87 -4.65 22.37 -4.82
N LEU A 88 -4.33 21.21 -4.26
CA LEU A 88 -2.98 20.86 -3.85
C LEU A 88 -2.14 20.49 -5.08
N THR A 89 -1.05 21.22 -5.29
CA THR A 89 -0.05 20.92 -6.32
C THR A 89 1.30 20.74 -5.66
N VAL A 90 2.00 19.66 -6.02
CA VAL A 90 3.28 19.27 -5.42
C VAL A 90 4.28 18.92 -6.52
N LYS A 91 5.53 19.36 -6.33
CA LYS A 91 6.66 19.03 -7.21
C LYS A 91 7.70 18.17 -6.50
N ASP A 92 8.40 17.35 -7.27
CA ASP A 92 9.59 16.65 -6.79
C ASP A 92 10.82 17.59 -6.74
N SER A 93 11.96 17.05 -6.29
CA SER A 93 13.23 17.79 -6.21
C SER A 93 13.79 18.22 -7.57
N ARG A 94 13.32 17.62 -8.67
CA ARG A 94 13.69 17.97 -10.05
C ARG A 94 12.74 19.01 -10.65
N GLY A 95 11.74 19.47 -9.90
CA GLY A 95 10.74 20.43 -10.35
C GLY A 95 9.62 19.82 -11.20
N VAL A 96 9.54 18.50 -11.29
CA VAL A 96 8.47 17.79 -11.99
C VAL A 96 7.21 17.83 -11.15
N THR A 97 6.08 18.20 -11.76
CA THR A 97 4.77 18.17 -11.10
C THR A 97 4.36 16.72 -10.88
N MET A 98 4.28 16.33 -9.61
CA MET A 98 3.91 14.97 -9.18
C MET A 98 2.43 14.85 -8.89
N VAL A 99 1.84 15.94 -8.38
CA VAL A 99 0.43 16.07 -8.03
C VAL A 99 -0.01 17.43 -8.55
N ASP A 100 -1.14 17.47 -9.25
CA ASP A 100 -1.64 18.67 -9.91
C ASP A 100 -3.11 18.93 -9.56
N ASP A 101 -3.34 20.02 -8.84
CA ASP A 101 -4.67 20.57 -8.51
C ASP A 101 -5.67 19.58 -7.88
N ILE A 102 -5.20 18.76 -6.92
CA ILE A 102 -6.09 17.78 -6.29
C ILE A 102 -6.90 18.38 -5.14
N SER A 103 -8.16 17.96 -5.03
CA SER A 103 -9.05 18.34 -3.92
C SER A 103 -9.87 17.15 -3.44
N PHE A 104 -9.91 16.92 -2.14
CA PHE A 104 -10.75 15.89 -1.51
C PHE A 104 -10.87 16.14 0.00
N ASP A 105 -11.90 15.55 0.59
CA ASP A 105 -12.15 15.58 2.03
C ASP A 105 -12.07 14.16 2.60
N VAL A 106 -11.66 14.04 3.87
CA VAL A 106 -11.74 12.81 4.67
C VAL A 106 -12.58 13.09 5.90
N ARG A 107 -13.62 12.29 6.12
CA ARG A 107 -14.57 12.45 7.22
C ARG A 107 -14.20 11.61 8.43
N ALA A 108 -14.72 11.99 9.60
CA ALA A 108 -14.58 11.19 10.81
C ALA A 108 -15.19 9.80 10.60
N GLY A 109 -14.43 8.75 10.93
CA GLY A 109 -14.81 7.34 10.72
C GLY A 109 -14.56 6.82 9.31
N GLU A 110 -14.09 7.67 8.38
CA GLU A 110 -13.76 7.27 7.02
C GLU A 110 -12.34 6.70 6.93
N ILE A 111 -12.17 5.65 6.13
CA ILE A 111 -10.85 5.13 5.74
C ILE A 111 -10.69 5.38 4.25
N VAL A 112 -9.85 6.35 3.89
CA VAL A 112 -9.54 6.68 2.50
C VAL A 112 -8.25 6.00 2.08
N GLY A 113 -8.31 5.25 0.97
CA GLY A 113 -7.15 4.63 0.35
C GLY A 113 -6.68 5.40 -0.88
N ILE A 114 -5.43 5.89 -0.87
CA ILE A 114 -4.80 6.52 -2.04
C ILE A 114 -4.04 5.43 -2.81
N ALA A 115 -4.55 5.05 -3.98
CA ALA A 115 -3.97 4.01 -4.83
C ALA A 115 -3.40 4.58 -6.14
N GLY A 116 -2.33 3.96 -6.64
CA GLY A 116 -1.58 4.42 -7.81
C GLY A 116 -0.35 3.55 -8.04
N VAL A 117 0.26 3.69 -9.22
CA VAL A 117 1.53 3.04 -9.53
C VAL A 117 2.67 3.91 -9.01
N ALA A 118 3.81 3.29 -8.68
CA ALA A 118 5.00 4.02 -8.23
C ALA A 118 5.35 5.14 -9.22
N GLY A 119 5.60 6.34 -8.69
CA GLY A 119 5.88 7.54 -9.48
C GLY A 119 4.69 8.46 -9.73
N ASN A 120 3.47 8.10 -9.32
CA ASN A 120 2.28 8.95 -9.49
C ASN A 120 2.06 9.96 -8.35
N GLY A 121 3.09 10.29 -7.57
CA GLY A 121 2.99 11.37 -6.58
C GLY A 121 2.33 11.02 -5.24
N GLN A 122 2.05 9.75 -4.95
CA GLN A 122 1.37 9.34 -3.71
C GLN A 122 2.17 9.70 -2.45
N SER A 123 3.49 9.45 -2.48
CA SER A 123 4.37 9.79 -1.36
C SER A 123 4.49 11.30 -1.22
N GLU A 124 4.67 12.01 -2.33
CA GLU A 124 4.81 13.46 -2.36
C GLU A 124 3.54 14.17 -1.86
N MET A 125 2.37 13.65 -2.22
CA MET A 125 1.08 14.08 -1.70
C MET A 125 1.00 13.92 -0.18
N LEU A 126 1.33 12.73 0.35
CA LEU A 126 1.24 12.45 1.79
C LEU A 126 2.28 13.23 2.59
N GLU A 127 3.49 13.41 2.06
CA GLU A 127 4.53 14.26 2.66
C GLU A 127 4.08 15.73 2.69
N ALA A 128 3.39 16.22 1.66
CA ALA A 128 2.88 17.59 1.65
C ALA A 128 1.73 17.76 2.65
N ILE A 129 0.78 16.83 2.68
CA ILE A 129 -0.33 16.84 3.65
C ILE A 129 0.17 16.77 5.09
N SER A 130 1.25 16.02 5.34
CA SER A 130 1.90 15.94 6.66
C SER A 130 2.88 17.09 6.95
N GLY A 131 2.93 18.12 6.09
CA GLY A 131 3.78 19.31 6.30
C GLY A 131 5.29 19.08 6.16
N ILE A 132 5.73 17.86 5.84
CA ILE A 132 7.14 17.49 5.62
C ILE A 132 7.65 18.08 4.30
N ARG A 133 6.81 18.04 3.26
CA ARG A 133 7.16 18.52 1.93
C ARG A 133 6.47 19.85 1.64
N ARG A 134 7.21 20.74 0.98
CA ARG A 134 6.65 21.98 0.45
C ARG A 134 5.65 21.72 -0.67
N ALA A 135 4.45 22.26 -0.54
CA ALA A 135 3.50 22.37 -1.65
C ALA A 135 3.79 23.61 -2.52
N VAL A 136 3.49 23.53 -3.80
CA VAL A 136 3.56 24.68 -4.72
C VAL A 136 2.36 25.60 -4.51
N SER A 137 1.18 25.01 -4.35
CA SER A 137 -0.09 25.71 -4.14
C SER A 137 -1.09 24.81 -3.43
N GLY A 138 -2.20 25.40 -3.00
CA GLY A 138 -3.30 24.72 -2.34
C GLY A 138 -3.33 24.99 -0.83
N SER A 139 -4.26 24.33 -0.16
CA SER A 139 -4.43 24.41 1.29
C SER A 139 -4.83 23.06 1.86
N VAL A 140 -4.37 22.79 3.08
CA VAL A 140 -4.74 21.60 3.83
C VAL A 140 -5.19 22.01 5.22
N MET A 141 -6.35 21.50 5.64
CA MET A 141 -6.94 21.72 6.94
C MET A 141 -7.09 20.37 7.66
N LEU A 142 -6.57 20.27 8.88
CA LEU A 142 -6.75 19.12 9.77
C LEU A 142 -7.46 19.58 11.04
N ASP A 143 -8.63 18.99 11.32
CA ASP A 143 -9.52 19.37 12.42
C ASP A 143 -9.87 20.86 12.41
N GLY A 144 -10.16 21.39 11.21
CA GLY A 144 -10.50 22.79 11.00
C GLY A 144 -9.34 23.76 11.21
N LYS A 145 -8.11 23.28 11.43
CA LYS A 145 -6.90 24.09 11.60
C LYS A 145 -5.97 23.90 10.39
N PRO A 146 -5.37 24.97 9.85
CA PRO A 146 -4.44 24.85 8.74
C PRO A 146 -3.20 24.01 9.10
N ILE A 147 -2.64 23.36 8.09
CA ILE A 147 -1.30 22.76 8.13
C ILE A 147 -0.35 23.70 7.37
N ASP A 148 0.85 23.89 7.92
CA ASP A 148 1.91 24.59 7.20
C ASP A 148 2.46 23.71 6.07
N LEU A 149 2.33 24.21 4.83
CA LEU A 149 2.76 23.52 3.61
C LEU A 149 4.10 24.06 3.08
N THR A 150 4.88 24.77 3.89
CA THR A 150 6.22 25.26 3.51
C THR A 150 7.28 24.16 3.54
N GLY A 151 7.00 23.01 4.15
CA GLY A 151 7.97 21.93 4.40
C GLY A 151 8.77 22.12 5.69
N ALA A 152 8.41 23.10 6.52
CA ALA A 152 9.06 23.38 7.81
C ALA A 152 8.21 22.97 9.03
N ALA A 153 7.06 22.34 8.81
CA ALA A 153 6.20 21.89 9.89
C ALA A 153 6.88 20.74 10.66
N ASP A 154 6.69 20.70 11.99
CA ASP A 154 7.08 19.53 12.77
C ASP A 154 6.06 18.40 12.57
N PRO A 155 6.45 17.25 12.01
CA PRO A 155 5.54 16.11 11.85
C PRO A 155 5.06 15.55 13.19
N GLY A 156 5.82 15.75 14.28
CA GLY A 156 5.43 15.37 15.64
C GLY A 156 4.19 16.13 16.10
N GLU A 157 4.16 17.45 15.92
CA GLU A 157 2.99 18.27 16.26
C GLU A 157 1.75 17.88 15.46
N LEU A 158 1.91 17.53 14.17
CA LEU A 158 0.80 17.11 13.33
C LEU A 158 0.24 15.74 13.74
N ARG A 159 1.11 14.82 14.17
CA ARG A 159 0.68 13.54 14.76
C ARG A 159 -0.05 13.73 16.10
N ASP A 160 0.38 14.68 16.92
CA ASP A 160 -0.30 14.97 18.20
C ASP A 160 -1.68 15.62 18.00
N ARG A 161 -1.90 16.23 16.83
CA ARG A 161 -3.19 16.80 16.43
C ARG A 161 -4.21 15.75 15.96
N GLY A 162 -3.79 14.53 15.61
CA GLY A 162 -4.65 13.45 15.11
C GLY A 162 -3.99 12.65 13.99
#